data_AF-A0A3D3FLK5-F1
#
_entry.id   AF-A0A3D3FLK5-F1
#
_cell.length_a   1.000
_cell.length_b   1.000
_cell.length_c   1.000
_cell.angle_alpha   90.00
_cell.angle_beta   90.00
_cell.angle_gamma   90.00
#
_symmetry.space_group_name_H-M   'P 1'
#
loop_
_entity.id
_entity.type
_entity.pdbx_description
1 polymer ?
#
loop_
_entity_poly.entity_id
_entity_poly.type
_entity_poly.pdbx_seq_one_letter_code
_entity_poly.pdbx_strand_id
1 'polypeptide(L)'
;MEMMSLRKAYGEALVDEGRTNTDIVVLEADLGKSTMSCLFKDAYPDRYFEMGIAEQNMASVSAGLALAGKIPFYSTFAVFAVGRAYDQIRCSIAIPGANVKICGSSCGLSDFGDGKTHQSIEDANIICAIPHMTVLNPCDAVETRKMVKA
;
A
#
# COMPACT_ATOMS: atom_id res chain seq x y z
N MET A 1 -11.39 -2.36 25.69
CA MET A 1 -10.22 -2.42 24.79
C MET A 1 -10.61 -1.61 23.57
N GLU A 2 -9.94 -0.48 23.33
CA GLU A 2 -10.32 0.44 22.25
C GLU A 2 -9.98 -0.20 20.90
N MET A 3 -10.98 -0.40 20.03
CA MET A 3 -10.78 -0.98 18.71
C MET A 3 -10.15 0.07 17.79
N MET A 4 -8.84 -0.01 17.59
CA MET A 4 -8.12 0.85 16.66
C MET A 4 -8.38 0.40 15.22
N SER A 5 -8.64 1.35 14.33
CA SER A 5 -8.74 1.09 12.89
C SER A 5 -7.42 0.53 12.33
N LEU A 6 -7.51 -0.49 11.47
CA LEU A 6 -6.35 -1.08 10.79
C LEU A 6 -5.59 -0.04 9.96
N ARG A 7 -6.30 0.90 9.33
CA ARG A 7 -5.69 1.99 8.55
C ARG A 7 -4.84 2.88 9.44
N LYS A 8 -5.34 3.23 10.63
CA LYS A 8 -4.56 4.01 11.62
C LYS A 8 -3.35 3.22 12.13
N ALA A 9 -3.53 1.93 12.41
CA ALA A 9 -2.43 1.04 12.81
C ALA A 9 -1.32 1.00 11.74
N TYR A 10 -1.70 0.93 10.46
CA TYR A 10 -0.81 0.98 9.31
C TYR A 10 -0.03 2.30 9.25
N GLY A 11 -0.72 3.45 9.31
CA GLY A 11 -0.07 4.76 9.25
C GLY A 11 0.91 4.99 10.41
N GLU A 12 0.55 4.60 11.64
CA GLU A 12 1.45 4.67 12.79
C GLU A 12 2.65 3.72 12.66
N ALA A 13 2.43 2.49 12.16
CA ALA A 13 3.50 1.53 11.91
C ALA A 13 4.50 2.04 10.86
N LEU A 14 4.01 2.68 9.80
CA LEU A 14 4.89 3.31 8.80
C LEU A 14 5.78 4.38 9.43
N VAL A 15 5.24 5.20 10.34
CA VAL A 15 6.03 6.23 11.03
C VAL A 15 7.11 5.60 11.91
N ASP A 16 6.75 4.54 12.65
CA ASP A 16 7.66 3.80 13.53
C ASP A 16 8.80 3.13 12.73
N GLU A 17 8.48 2.42 11.65
CA GLU A 17 9.49 1.77 10.80
C GLU A 17 10.29 2.79 9.98
N GLY A 18 9.67 3.89 9.55
CA GLY A 18 10.35 5.00 8.89
C GLY A 18 11.40 5.65 9.80
N ARG A 19 11.23 5.61 11.11
CA ARG A 19 12.20 6.15 12.08
C ARG A 19 13.51 5.35 12.08
N THR A 20 13.40 4.03 11.95
CA THR A 20 14.54 3.10 12.07
C THR A 20 15.17 2.80 10.72
N ASN A 21 14.42 2.93 9.62
CA ASN A 21 14.87 2.65 8.28
C ASN A 21 14.65 3.85 7.33
N THR A 22 15.75 4.47 6.92
CA THR A 22 15.74 5.64 6.02
C THR A 22 15.46 5.30 4.56
N ASP A 23 15.52 4.02 4.17
CA ASP A 23 15.22 3.56 2.81
C ASP A 23 13.74 3.33 2.57
N ILE A 24 12.93 3.30 3.62
CA ILE A 24 11.46 3.31 3.49
C ILE A 24 11.01 4.65 2.91
N VAL A 25 10.21 4.55 1.84
CA VAL A 25 9.54 5.67 1.20
C VAL A 25 8.06 5.31 1.01
N VAL A 26 7.19 6.30 1.05
CA VAL A 26 5.73 6.09 0.88
C VAL A 26 5.29 6.80 -0.39
N LEU A 27 4.53 6.10 -1.22
CA LEU A 27 3.85 6.65 -2.38
C LEU A 27 2.34 6.59 -2.13
N GLU A 28 1.63 7.65 -2.47
CA GLU A 28 0.19 7.79 -2.27
C GLU A 28 -0.49 8.33 -3.54
N ALA A 29 -1.77 8.00 -3.72
CA ALA A 29 -2.59 8.40 -4.87
C ALA A 29 -3.78 9.30 -4.45
N ASP A 30 -3.49 10.44 -3.80
CA ASP A 30 -4.47 11.41 -3.29
C ASP A 30 -5.49 10.84 -2.28
N LEU A 31 -5.16 9.72 -1.61
CA LEU A 31 -6.01 9.09 -0.59
C LEU A 31 -5.38 9.07 0.80
N GLY A 32 -4.33 9.87 1.03
CA GLY A 32 -3.50 9.77 2.23
C GLY A 32 -4.23 9.93 3.57
N LYS A 33 -5.34 10.67 3.61
CA LYS A 33 -6.19 10.77 4.81
C LYS A 33 -7.04 9.52 5.03
N SER A 34 -7.45 8.86 3.95
CA SER A 34 -8.28 7.65 3.99
C SER A 34 -7.46 6.40 4.25
N THR A 35 -6.25 6.31 3.68
CA THR A 35 -5.27 5.24 3.92
C THR A 35 -4.51 5.44 5.24
N MET A 36 -4.51 6.67 5.78
CA MET A 36 -3.69 7.14 6.91
C MET A 36 -2.18 7.22 6.60
N SER A 37 -1.78 7.13 5.33
CA SER A 37 -0.39 7.37 4.92
C SER A 37 0.05 8.82 5.19
N CYS A 38 -0.90 9.75 5.37
CA CYS A 38 -0.60 11.13 5.73
C CYS A 38 0.20 11.27 7.05
N LEU A 39 0.10 10.30 7.97
CA LEU A 39 0.94 10.29 9.18
C LEU A 39 2.43 10.21 8.84
N PHE A 40 2.79 9.43 7.81
CA PHE A 40 4.16 9.36 7.31
C PHE A 40 4.57 10.65 6.61
N LYS A 41 3.67 11.28 5.85
CA LYS A 41 3.90 12.59 5.21
C LYS A 41 4.27 13.65 6.24
N ASP A 42 3.54 13.71 7.34
CA ASP A 42 3.76 14.70 8.39
C ASP A 42 5.10 14.47 9.12
N ALA A 43 5.50 13.21 9.31
CA ALA A 43 6.75 12.84 9.98
C ALA A 43 8.00 12.94 9.08
N TYR A 44 7.88 12.54 7.81
CA TYR A 44 9.00 12.40 6.87
C TYR A 44 8.64 12.90 5.46
N PRO A 45 8.37 14.21 5.28
CA PRO A 45 7.87 14.76 4.02
C PRO A 45 8.81 14.49 2.83
N ASP A 46 10.13 14.47 3.04
CA ASP A 46 11.12 14.21 1.98
C ASP A 46 11.14 12.76 1.47
N ARG A 47 10.42 11.85 2.15
CA ARG A 47 10.28 10.43 1.78
C ARG A 47 8.85 10.05 1.43
N TYR A 48 7.98 11.04 1.25
CA TYR A 48 6.59 10.88 0.88
C TYR A 48 6.35 11.45 -0.53
N PHE A 49 5.85 10.61 -1.44
CA PHE A 49 5.62 10.97 -2.83
C PHE A 49 4.12 10.91 -3.13
N GLU A 50 3.51 12.09 -3.30
CA GLU A 50 2.16 12.21 -3.81
C GLU A 50 2.18 12.02 -5.33
N MET A 51 1.50 10.99 -5.82
CA MET A 51 1.51 10.58 -7.22
C MET A 51 0.21 10.97 -7.95
N GLY A 52 -0.78 11.54 -7.23
CA GLY A 52 -2.11 11.83 -7.75
C GLY A 52 -2.88 10.56 -8.13
N ILE A 53 -4.01 10.70 -8.84
CA ILE A 53 -4.92 9.60 -9.24
C ILE A 53 -4.33 8.80 -10.43
N ALA A 54 -3.09 8.34 -10.28
CA ALA A 54 -2.24 7.73 -11.31
C ALA A 54 -1.57 6.44 -10.80
N GLU A 55 -2.38 5.49 -10.32
CA GLU A 55 -1.94 4.23 -9.72
C GLU A 55 -1.02 3.40 -10.62
N GLN A 56 -1.23 3.42 -11.94
CA GLN A 56 -0.34 2.76 -12.90
C GLN A 56 1.07 3.36 -12.85
N ASN A 57 1.15 4.69 -12.90
CA ASN A 57 2.43 5.40 -12.82
C ASN A 57 3.08 5.17 -11.46
N MET A 58 2.30 5.24 -10.38
CA MET A 58 2.78 4.99 -9.01
C MET A 58 3.37 3.59 -8.86
N ALA A 59 2.79 2.56 -9.49
CA ALA A 59 3.33 1.19 -9.48
C ALA A 59 4.68 1.12 -10.21
N SER A 60 4.80 1.73 -11.39
CA SER A 60 6.07 1.77 -12.14
C SER A 60 7.15 2.59 -11.43
N VAL A 61 6.80 3.72 -10.80
CA VAL A 61 7.74 4.51 -9.99
C VAL A 61 8.19 3.73 -8.75
N SER A 62 7.28 3.01 -8.10
CA SER A 62 7.61 2.12 -6.98
C SER A 62 8.63 1.06 -7.40
N ALA A 63 8.42 0.40 -8.55
CA ALA A 63 9.38 -0.55 -9.08
C ALA A 63 10.78 0.09 -9.28
N GLY A 64 10.85 1.28 -9.88
CA GLY A 64 12.10 2.01 -10.07
C GLY A 64 12.80 2.36 -8.75
N LEU A 65 12.05 2.84 -7.75
CA LEU A 65 12.58 3.13 -6.41
C LEU A 65 13.12 1.87 -5.73
N ALA A 66 12.40 0.75 -5.84
CA ALA A 66 12.85 -0.53 -5.30
C ALA A 66 14.17 -0.99 -5.95
N LEU A 67 14.30 -0.88 -7.27
CA LEU A 67 15.53 -1.19 -8.00
C LEU A 67 16.69 -0.23 -7.66
N ALA A 68 16.37 1.00 -7.22
CA ALA A 68 17.34 1.97 -6.73
C ALA A 68 17.70 1.78 -5.23
N GLY A 69 17.27 0.70 -4.61
CA GLY A 69 17.60 0.35 -3.22
C GLY A 69 16.68 0.94 -2.15
N LYS A 70 15.53 1.52 -2.55
CA LYS A 70 14.49 1.96 -1.61
C LYS A 70 13.49 0.86 -1.30
N ILE A 71 12.68 1.07 -0.27
CA ILE A 71 11.60 0.16 0.13
C ILE A 71 10.28 0.93 0.02
N PRO A 72 9.68 0.99 -1.18
CA PRO A 72 8.45 1.73 -1.42
C PRO A 72 7.23 1.02 -0.83
N PHE A 73 6.48 1.76 -0.02
CA PHE A 73 5.11 1.47 0.36
C PHE A 73 4.15 2.22 -0.56
N TYR A 74 3.61 1.46 -1.51
CA TYR A 74 2.58 1.90 -2.45
C TYR A 74 1.22 1.87 -1.73
N SER A 75 0.57 3.02 -1.56
CA SER A 75 -0.65 3.17 -0.75
C SER A 75 -1.79 3.72 -1.60
N THR A 76 -2.92 3.01 -1.65
CA THR A 76 -4.19 3.46 -2.26
C THR A 76 -5.30 2.48 -1.85
N PHE A 77 -6.52 2.61 -2.37
CA PHE A 77 -7.58 1.62 -2.14
C PHE A 77 -7.35 0.36 -2.98
N ALA A 78 -7.77 -0.79 -2.48
CA ALA A 78 -7.55 -2.10 -3.09
C ALA A 78 -8.04 -2.17 -4.55
N VAL A 79 -9.22 -1.62 -4.83
CA VAL A 79 -9.79 -1.57 -6.20
C VAL A 79 -8.89 -0.80 -7.16
N PHE A 80 -8.23 0.27 -6.70
CA PHE A 80 -7.34 1.06 -7.53
C PHE A 80 -5.95 0.44 -7.60
N ALA A 81 -5.43 -0.04 -6.47
CA ALA A 81 -4.15 -0.71 -6.34
C ALA A 81 -4.05 -1.88 -7.32
N VAL A 82 -5.01 -2.79 -7.25
CA VAL A 82 -4.96 -4.05 -8.00
C VAL A 82 -5.63 -3.91 -9.35
N GLY A 83 -6.78 -3.23 -9.42
CA GLY A 83 -7.56 -3.11 -10.65
C GLY A 83 -6.89 -2.19 -11.67
N ARG A 84 -6.57 -0.95 -11.30
CA ARG A 84 -6.04 0.04 -12.25
C ARG A 84 -4.60 -0.27 -12.66
N ALA A 85 -3.77 -0.77 -11.72
CA ALA A 85 -2.34 -0.98 -11.92
C ALA A 85 -1.92 -2.45 -12.13
N TYR A 86 -2.86 -3.35 -12.46
CA TYR A 86 -2.61 -4.78 -12.63
C TYR A 86 -1.39 -5.09 -13.52
N ASP A 87 -1.35 -4.52 -14.72
CA ASP A 87 -0.27 -4.81 -15.67
C ASP A 87 1.08 -4.30 -15.17
N GLN A 88 1.13 -3.12 -14.53
CA GLN A 88 2.35 -2.57 -13.95
C GLN A 88 2.84 -3.40 -12.76
N ILE A 89 1.95 -3.87 -11.89
CA ILE A 89 2.31 -4.79 -10.81
C ILE A 89 2.90 -6.07 -11.39
N ARG A 90 2.24 -6.69 -12.37
CA ARG A 90 2.72 -7.93 -12.98
C ARG A 90 4.07 -7.73 -13.68
N CYS A 91 4.16 -6.75 -14.57
CA CYS A 91 5.30 -6.60 -15.47
C CYS A 91 6.49 -5.88 -14.80
N SER A 92 6.23 -4.87 -13.98
CA SER A 92 7.27 -4.01 -13.39
C SER A 92 7.65 -4.38 -11.96
N ILE A 93 6.77 -5.05 -11.20
CA ILE A 93 7.06 -5.43 -9.81
C ILE A 93 7.33 -6.92 -9.69
N ALA A 94 6.39 -7.76 -10.09
CA ALA A 94 6.43 -9.19 -9.83
C ALA A 94 7.49 -9.93 -10.67
N ILE A 95 7.51 -9.73 -11.99
CA ILE A 95 8.48 -10.37 -12.89
C ILE A 95 9.94 -10.06 -12.49
N PRO A 96 10.35 -8.81 -12.23
CA PRO A 96 11.72 -8.52 -11.80
C PRO A 96 11.99 -8.82 -10.32
N GLY A 97 10.98 -9.23 -9.54
CA GLY A 97 11.13 -9.45 -8.10
C GLY A 97 11.45 -8.17 -7.32
N ALA A 98 10.90 -7.03 -7.74
CA ALA A 98 11.16 -5.74 -7.09
C ALA A 98 10.55 -5.70 -5.68
N ASN A 99 11.32 -5.22 -4.71
CA ASN A 99 10.90 -5.14 -3.30
C ASN A 99 9.91 -3.99 -3.06
N VAL A 100 8.66 -4.14 -3.51
CA VAL A 100 7.59 -3.16 -3.32
C VAL A 100 6.55 -3.72 -2.35
N LYS A 101 6.09 -2.89 -1.42
CA LYS A 101 5.02 -3.19 -0.47
C LYS A 101 3.74 -2.52 -0.95
N ILE A 102 2.76 -3.32 -1.39
CA ILE A 102 1.48 -2.81 -1.91
C ILE A 102 0.44 -2.87 -0.78
N CYS A 103 -0.02 -1.71 -0.33
CA CYS A 103 -1.09 -1.57 0.66
C CYS A 103 -2.37 -1.11 -0.02
N GLY A 104 -3.27 -2.08 -0.31
CA GLY A 104 -4.63 -1.81 -0.76
C GLY A 104 -5.57 -1.68 0.44
N SER A 105 -5.87 -0.46 0.88
CA SER A 105 -6.89 -0.25 1.93
C SER A 105 -8.30 -0.44 1.38
N SER A 106 -9.33 -0.32 2.21
CA SER A 106 -10.73 -0.33 1.74
C SER A 106 -11.13 -1.62 0.97
N CYS A 107 -10.46 -2.74 1.24
CA CYS A 107 -10.75 -4.03 0.59
C CYS A 107 -12.10 -4.61 1.03
N GLY A 108 -12.57 -5.60 0.26
CA GLY A 108 -13.85 -6.26 0.45
C GLY A 108 -15.02 -5.28 0.39
N LEU A 109 -15.89 -5.36 1.40
CA LEU A 109 -17.04 -4.48 1.58
C LEU A 109 -16.81 -3.41 2.66
N SER A 110 -15.55 -3.17 3.05
CA SER A 110 -15.23 -2.25 4.14
C SER A 110 -15.61 -0.80 3.84
N ASP A 111 -15.60 -0.38 2.55
CA ASP A 111 -16.07 0.92 2.07
C ASP A 111 -17.45 0.83 1.40
N PHE A 112 -18.42 0.19 2.08
CA PHE A 112 -19.76 0.01 1.51
C PHE A 112 -20.48 1.33 1.19
N GLY A 113 -20.14 2.42 1.87
CA GLY A 113 -20.75 3.75 1.69
C GLY A 113 -20.46 4.39 0.33
N ASP A 114 -19.28 4.14 -0.23
CA ASP A 114 -18.84 4.68 -1.53
C ASP A 114 -19.40 3.88 -2.72
N GLY A 115 -20.10 2.78 -2.42
CA GLY A 115 -20.84 1.99 -3.38
C GLY A 115 -20.00 0.99 -4.17
N LYS A 116 -20.66 0.35 -5.15
CA LYS A 116 -20.14 -0.84 -5.86
C LYS A 116 -18.82 -0.59 -6.61
N THR A 117 -18.50 0.66 -6.94
CA THR A 117 -17.28 1.03 -7.65
C THR A 117 -16.04 1.05 -6.75
N HIS A 118 -16.22 1.10 -5.43
CA HIS A 118 -15.13 1.13 -4.45
C HIS A 118 -14.95 -0.20 -3.69
N GLN A 119 -15.86 -1.14 -3.89
CA GLN A 119 -15.79 -2.49 -3.31
C GLN A 119 -14.83 -3.35 -4.12
N SER A 120 -13.79 -3.88 -3.48
CA SER A 120 -12.85 -4.79 -4.11
C SER A 120 -12.92 -6.16 -3.45
N ILE A 121 -13.62 -7.09 -4.07
CA ILE A 121 -13.83 -8.45 -3.56
C ILE A 121 -12.93 -9.48 -4.26
N GLU A 122 -12.23 -9.03 -5.30
CA GLU A 122 -11.40 -9.82 -6.19
C GLU A 122 -9.90 -9.52 -6.06
N ASP A 123 -9.52 -8.47 -5.33
CA ASP A 123 -8.14 -8.00 -5.14
C ASP A 123 -7.18 -9.11 -4.72
N ALA A 124 -7.52 -9.84 -3.66
CA ALA A 124 -6.69 -10.93 -3.14
C ALA A 124 -6.52 -12.04 -4.17
N ASN A 125 -7.58 -12.40 -4.91
CA ASN A 125 -7.54 -13.45 -5.92
C ASN A 125 -6.66 -13.04 -7.11
N ILE A 126 -6.76 -11.78 -7.54
CA ILE A 126 -5.95 -11.24 -8.65
C ILE A 126 -4.46 -11.27 -8.27
N ILE A 127 -4.09 -10.78 -7.08
CA ILE A 127 -2.68 -10.74 -6.67
C ILE A 127 -2.13 -12.14 -6.40
N CYS A 128 -2.91 -13.04 -5.80
CA CYS A 128 -2.52 -14.45 -5.61
C CYS A 128 -2.21 -15.18 -6.92
N ALA A 129 -2.82 -14.77 -8.04
CA ALA A 129 -2.56 -15.36 -9.35
C ALA A 129 -1.24 -14.89 -9.99
N ILE A 130 -0.61 -13.84 -9.46
CA ILE A 130 0.66 -13.31 -9.96
C ILE A 130 1.83 -14.03 -9.26
N PRO A 131 2.77 -14.67 -9.99
CA PRO A 131 3.92 -15.32 -9.38
C PRO A 131 4.76 -14.37 -8.50
N HIS A 132 5.41 -14.93 -7.47
CA HIS A 132 6.30 -14.21 -6.53
C HIS A 132 5.62 -13.18 -5.62
N MET A 133 4.30 -13.00 -5.71
CA MET A 133 3.56 -12.15 -4.78
C MET A 133 3.26 -12.90 -3.47
N THR A 134 3.32 -12.17 -2.36
CA THR A 134 2.85 -12.64 -1.04
C THR A 134 1.66 -11.77 -0.64
N VAL A 135 0.55 -12.41 -0.29
CA VAL A 135 -0.67 -11.72 0.14
C VAL A 135 -0.84 -11.87 1.65
N LEU A 136 -0.99 -10.74 2.34
CA LEU A 136 -1.20 -10.65 3.79
C LEU A 136 -2.53 -9.95 4.06
N ASN A 137 -3.33 -10.49 5.00
CA ASN A 137 -4.62 -9.92 5.38
C ASN A 137 -4.72 -9.87 6.92
N PRO A 138 -4.38 -8.74 7.57
CA PRO A 138 -4.38 -8.63 9.02
C PRO A 138 -5.80 -8.63 9.59
N CYS A 139 -6.02 -9.35 10.68
CA CYS A 139 -7.31 -9.33 11.39
C CYS A 139 -7.43 -8.18 12.40
N ASP A 140 -6.31 -7.68 12.92
CA ASP A 140 -6.29 -6.64 13.94
C ASP A 140 -5.09 -5.67 13.78
N ALA A 141 -5.05 -4.68 14.67
CA ALA A 141 -3.99 -3.69 14.71
C ALA A 141 -2.61 -4.29 15.03
N VAL A 142 -2.55 -5.36 15.81
CA VAL A 142 -1.30 -6.01 16.22
C VAL A 142 -0.67 -6.71 15.02
N GLU A 143 -1.48 -7.47 14.26
CA GLU A 143 -1.07 -8.10 13.03
C GLU A 143 -0.69 -7.06 11.97
N THR A 144 -1.47 -6.00 11.83
CA THR A 144 -1.16 -4.91 10.88
C THR A 144 0.24 -4.36 11.12
N ARG A 145 0.60 -4.02 12.37
CA ARG A 145 1.94 -3.52 12.71
C ARG A 145 3.04 -4.53 12.40
N LYS A 146 2.81 -5.81 12.71
CA LYS A 146 3.78 -6.88 12.42
C LYS A 146 3.99 -7.09 10.91
N MET A 147 2.92 -7.00 10.12
CA MET A 147 2.98 -7.15 8.67
C MET A 147 3.69 -5.97 7.99
N VAL A 148 3.49 -4.74 8.48
CA VAL A 148 4.22 -3.56 7.97
C VAL A 148 5.73 -3.69 8.18
N LYS A 149 6.16 -4.35 9.26
CA LYS A 149 7.56 -4.57 9.58
C LYS A 149 8.26 -5.66 8.74
N ALA A 150 7.50 -6.55 8.09
CA ALA A 150 8.00 -7.75 7.42
C ALA A 150 8.63 -7.49 6.03
#